data_AF-A0A1Y4ELZ8-F1
#
_entry.id   AF-A0A1Y4ELZ8-F1
#
_cell.length_a   1.000
_cell.length_b   1.000
_cell.length_c   1.000
_cell.angle_alpha   90.00
_cell.angle_beta   90.00
_cell.angle_gamma   90.00
#
_symmetry.space_group_name_H-M   'P 1'
#
loop_
_entity.id
_entity.type
_entity.pdbx_description
1 polymer ?
#
loop_
_entity_poly.entity_id
_entity_poly.type
_entity_poly.pdbx_seq_one_letter_code
_entity_poly.pdbx_strand_id
1 'polypeptide(L)'
;MNKFENVDVLAALEQIMRQNTAFYQNDFEIDKKIIREAAASDRAEDKALLWMSRPSGTYCFRERDVFLQDTRQYNTWKFYGEQTRDRILSYAVELTGTQGGTIRGNLYELDYPQHFRHVIAEAEKAD
;
A
#
# COMPACT_ATOMS: atom_id res chain seq x y z
N MET A 1 11.95 -4.96 11.01
CA MET A 1 10.67 -4.68 10.35
C MET A 1 9.71 -4.13 11.40
N ASN A 2 9.29 -2.88 11.28
CA ASN A 2 8.32 -2.33 12.23
C ASN A 2 6.92 -2.84 11.87
N LYS A 3 6.14 -3.16 12.89
CA LYS A 3 4.73 -3.51 12.75
C LYS A 3 3.90 -2.65 13.69
N PHE A 4 2.74 -2.23 13.22
CA PHE A 4 1.77 -1.49 14.01
C PHE A 4 0.46 -2.26 13.96
N GLU A 5 0.02 -2.75 15.10
CA GLU A 5 -1.13 -3.65 15.19
C GLU A 5 -2.36 -2.92 15.71
N ASN A 6 -3.53 -3.26 15.17
CA ASN A 6 -4.82 -2.72 15.57
C ASN A 6 -4.78 -1.17 15.64
N VAL A 7 -4.38 -0.53 14.55
CA VAL A 7 -4.36 0.94 14.42
C VAL A 7 -5.58 1.46 13.69
N ASP A 8 -5.88 2.76 13.82
CA ASP A 8 -6.70 3.46 12.83
C ASP A 8 -5.88 3.58 11.54
N VAL A 9 -6.23 2.80 10.52
CA VAL A 9 -5.45 2.68 9.29
C VAL A 9 -5.38 4.01 8.56
N LEU A 10 -6.50 4.73 8.46
CA LEU A 10 -6.54 5.99 7.72
C LEU A 10 -5.71 7.06 8.45
N ALA A 11 -5.88 7.17 9.77
CA ALA A 11 -5.13 8.15 10.54
C ALA A 11 -3.62 7.86 10.59
N ALA A 12 -3.23 6.58 10.66
CA ALA A 12 -1.83 6.18 10.65
C ALA A 12 -1.16 6.48 9.30
N LEU A 13 -1.78 6.08 8.19
CA LEU A 13 -1.26 6.35 6.85
C LEU A 13 -1.26 7.86 6.52
N GLU A 14 -2.23 8.63 7.02
CA GLU A 14 -2.24 10.08 6.85
C GLU A 14 -1.02 10.74 7.51
N GLN A 15 -0.67 10.31 8.72
CA GLN A 15 0.51 10.84 9.42
C GLN A 15 1.80 10.50 8.68
N ILE A 16 1.93 9.27 8.17
CA ILE A 16 3.08 8.84 7.37
C ILE A 16 3.18 9.68 6.09
N MET A 17 2.06 9.84 5.37
CA MET A 17 1.98 10.67 4.17
C MET A 17 2.41 12.11 4.47
N ARG A 18 1.91 12.74 5.53
CA ARG A 18 2.27 14.12 5.90
C ARG A 18 3.77 14.29 6.19
N GLN A 19 4.44 13.25 6.64
CA GLN A 19 5.88 13.27 6.94
C GLN A 19 6.75 13.07 5.70
N ASN A 20 6.30 12.28 4.72
CA ASN A 20 7.15 11.84 3.61
C ASN A 20 6.70 12.36 2.22
N THR A 21 5.47 12.86 2.08
CA THR A 21 4.91 13.38 0.82
C THR A 21 4.81 14.91 0.85
N ALA A 22 5.52 15.57 -0.06
CA ALA A 22 5.60 17.04 -0.10
C ALA A 22 4.62 17.68 -1.11
N PHE A 23 4.36 17.03 -2.24
CA PHE A 23 3.61 17.64 -3.35
C PHE A 23 2.17 17.13 -3.43
N TYR A 24 1.97 15.94 -4.01
CA TYR A 24 0.65 15.40 -4.32
C TYR A 24 0.01 14.71 -3.11
N GLN A 25 -0.08 15.42 -1.97
CA GLN A 25 -0.72 14.89 -0.76
C GLN A 25 -2.20 14.56 -0.97
N ASN A 26 -2.84 15.19 -1.96
CA ASN A 26 -4.21 14.92 -2.37
C ASN A 26 -4.41 13.53 -3.00
N ASP A 27 -3.34 12.86 -3.45
CA ASP A 27 -3.42 11.46 -3.89
C ASP A 27 -3.92 10.55 -2.76
N PHE A 28 -3.65 10.92 -1.50
CA PHE A 28 -4.12 10.17 -0.35
C PHE A 28 -5.66 10.16 -0.23
N GLU A 29 -6.38 11.11 -0.84
CA GLU A 29 -7.84 11.05 -0.90
C GLU A 29 -8.34 9.93 -1.83
N ILE A 30 -7.55 9.55 -2.83
CA ILE A 30 -7.82 8.38 -3.68
C ILE A 30 -7.55 7.12 -2.86
N ASP A 31 -6.43 7.07 -2.13
CA ASP A 31 -6.08 5.94 -1.27
C ASP A 31 -7.17 5.69 -0.21
N LYS A 32 -7.69 6.75 0.43
CA LYS A 32 -8.81 6.64 1.38
C LYS A 32 -10.05 6.00 0.76
N LYS A 33 -10.35 6.25 -0.52
CA LYS A 33 -11.48 5.60 -1.21
C LYS A 33 -11.21 4.11 -1.41
N ILE A 34 -10.02 3.76 -1.90
CA ILE A 34 -9.60 2.36 -2.10
C ILE A 34 -9.65 1.58 -0.77
N ILE A 35 -9.13 2.16 0.31
CA ILE A 35 -9.14 1.54 1.65
C ILE A 35 -10.57 1.36 2.17
N ARG A 36 -11.47 2.33 1.95
CA ARG A 36 -12.88 2.20 2.35
C ARG A 36 -13.60 1.12 1.55
N GLU A 37 -13.37 1.05 0.25
CA GLU A 37 -13.94 0.00 -0.62
C GLU A 37 -13.44 -1.39 -0.20
N ALA A 38 -12.13 -1.51 0.04
CA ALA A 38 -11.52 -2.72 0.58
C ALA A 38 -12.11 -3.10 1.96
N ALA A 39 -12.25 -2.15 2.87
CA ALA A 39 -12.85 -2.35 4.19
C ALA A 39 -14.33 -2.76 4.13
N ALA A 40 -15.06 -2.38 3.09
CA ALA A 40 -16.46 -2.76 2.87
C ALA A 40 -16.64 -4.11 2.17
N SER A 41 -15.61 -4.68 1.53
CA SER A 41 -15.71 -5.97 0.84
C SER A 41 -15.92 -7.14 1.81
N ASP A 42 -16.72 -8.14 1.44
CA ASP A 42 -16.85 -9.38 2.23
C ASP A 42 -15.73 -10.39 1.94
N ARG A 43 -14.88 -10.11 0.94
CA ARG A 43 -13.79 -10.98 0.51
C ARG A 43 -12.52 -10.72 1.32
N ALA A 44 -11.96 -11.78 1.88
CA ALA A 44 -10.71 -11.70 2.64
C ALA A 44 -9.55 -11.22 1.75
N GLU A 45 -9.51 -11.63 0.47
CA GLU A 45 -8.44 -11.20 -0.45
C GLU A 45 -8.46 -9.71 -0.79
N ASP A 46 -9.58 -9.02 -0.56
CA ASP A 46 -9.68 -7.57 -0.78
C ASP A 46 -9.17 -6.78 0.44
N LYS A 47 -8.91 -7.44 1.58
CA LYS A 47 -8.43 -6.81 2.82
C LYS A 47 -6.91 -6.65 2.90
N ALA A 48 -6.18 -7.27 1.97
CA ALA A 48 -4.74 -7.14 1.84
C ALA A 48 -4.40 -6.06 0.80
N LEU A 49 -3.78 -4.98 1.25
CA LEU A 49 -3.39 -3.85 0.40
C LEU A 49 -1.89 -3.59 0.50
N LEU A 50 -1.34 -3.01 -0.55
CA LEU A 50 0.00 -2.43 -0.55
C LEU A 50 -0.13 -0.91 -0.67
N TRP A 51 0.53 -0.19 0.23
CA TRP A 51 0.55 1.25 0.25
C TRP A 51 1.97 1.78 0.19
N MET A 52 2.19 2.85 -0.57
CA MET A 52 3.45 3.58 -0.58
C MET A 52 3.23 5.09 -0.46
N SER A 53 4.12 5.75 0.27
CA SER A 53 4.31 7.20 0.24
C SER A 53 5.68 7.53 -0.35
N ARG A 54 5.69 8.55 -1.20
CA ARG A 54 6.87 9.13 -1.82
C ARG A 54 6.78 10.65 -1.76
N PRO A 55 7.89 11.39 -1.98
CA PRO A 55 7.87 12.86 -1.99
C PRO A 55 6.81 13.45 -2.94
N SER A 56 6.58 12.76 -4.05
CA SER A 56 5.64 13.14 -5.11
C SER A 56 4.38 12.26 -5.14
N GLY A 57 3.76 12.01 -4.00
CA GLY A 57 2.42 11.41 -3.92
C GLY A 57 2.37 10.09 -3.16
N THR A 58 1.22 9.43 -3.26
CA THR A 58 0.96 8.13 -2.62
C THR A 58 0.27 7.18 -3.59
N TYR A 59 0.37 5.88 -3.32
CA TYR A 59 -0.39 4.86 -4.04
C TYR A 59 -0.90 3.80 -3.07
N CYS A 60 -2.15 3.39 -3.25
CA CYS A 60 -2.76 2.23 -2.62
C CYS A 60 -3.24 1.24 -3.69
N PHE A 61 -2.85 -0.04 -3.55
CA PHE A 61 -3.27 -1.12 -4.44
C PHE A 61 -3.76 -2.31 -3.65
N ARG A 62 -4.65 -3.11 -4.26
CA ARG A 62 -4.90 -4.48 -3.77
C ARG A 62 -3.61 -5.27 -3.95
N GLU A 63 -3.20 -5.99 -2.92
CA GLU A 63 -1.93 -6.72 -2.94
C GLU A 63 -1.87 -7.68 -4.13
N ARG A 64 -2.92 -8.47 -4.34
CA ARG A 64 -3.00 -9.44 -5.44
C ARG A 64 -2.74 -8.80 -6.81
N ASP A 65 -3.23 -7.58 -7.05
CA ASP A 65 -3.11 -6.92 -8.35
C ASP A 65 -1.65 -6.50 -8.61
N VAL A 66 -0.86 -6.25 -7.55
CA VAL A 66 0.57 -5.94 -7.66
C VAL A 66 1.38 -7.17 -8.08
N PHE A 67 0.92 -8.39 -7.79
CA PHE A 67 1.59 -9.64 -8.19
C PHE A 67 1.15 -10.16 -9.57
N LEU A 68 0.19 -9.53 -10.23
CA LEU A 68 -0.24 -9.89 -11.57
C LEU A 68 0.57 -9.10 -12.61
N GLN A 69 1.36 -9.81 -13.42
CA GLN A 69 2.16 -9.20 -14.48
C GLN A 69 1.30 -8.37 -15.45
N ASP A 70 1.90 -7.33 -16.01
CA ASP A 70 1.30 -6.40 -16.97
C ASP A 70 0.08 -5.58 -16.47
N THR A 71 -0.30 -5.71 -15.20
CA THR A 71 -1.25 -4.78 -14.59
C THR A 71 -0.61 -3.41 -14.38
N ARG A 72 -1.44 -2.37 -14.30
CA ARG A 72 -0.97 -1.01 -13.95
C ARG A 72 -0.30 -1.00 -12.58
N GLN A 73 -0.80 -1.79 -11.65
CA GLN A 73 -0.35 -1.89 -10.25
C GLN A 73 1.04 -2.50 -10.19
N TYR A 74 1.24 -3.66 -10.82
CA TYR A 74 2.55 -4.29 -10.99
C TYR A 74 3.56 -3.32 -11.62
N ASN A 75 3.21 -2.72 -12.76
CA ASN A 75 4.09 -1.79 -13.46
C ASN A 75 4.45 -0.55 -12.62
N THR A 76 3.50 -0.02 -11.85
CA THR A 76 3.76 1.13 -10.96
C THR A 76 4.70 0.74 -9.82
N TRP A 77 4.46 -0.41 -9.17
CA TRP A 77 5.29 -0.91 -8.08
C TRP A 77 6.72 -1.22 -8.56
N LYS A 78 6.85 -1.89 -9.70
CA LYS A 78 8.13 -2.15 -10.36
C LYS A 78 8.86 -0.85 -10.74
N PHE A 79 8.20 0.08 -11.41
CA PHE A 79 8.80 1.34 -11.87
C PHE A 79 9.47 2.10 -10.73
N TYR A 80 8.78 2.24 -9.60
CA TYR A 80 9.36 2.93 -8.44
C TYR A 80 10.42 2.09 -7.71
N GLY A 81 10.45 0.78 -7.88
CA GLY A 81 11.55 -0.06 -7.39
C GLY A 81 12.83 0.08 -8.20
N GLU A 82 12.69 0.21 -9.52
CA GLU A 82 13.82 0.20 -10.46
C GLU A 82 14.37 1.59 -10.77
N GLN A 83 13.50 2.59 -10.93
CA GLN A 83 13.86 3.83 -11.62
C GLN A 83 13.93 5.07 -10.73
N THR A 84 13.36 5.05 -9.53
CA THR A 84 13.41 6.23 -8.65
C THR A 84 14.47 6.09 -7.56
N ARG A 85 15.03 7.24 -7.18
CA ARG A 85 15.87 7.42 -5.98
C ARG A 85 15.08 8.05 -4.83
N ASP A 86 13.76 8.18 -5.00
CA ASP A 86 12.88 8.72 -3.97
C ASP A 86 12.99 7.88 -2.70
N ARG A 87 12.91 8.55 -1.55
CA ARG A 87 12.67 7.86 -0.28
C ARG A 87 11.22 7.38 -0.26
N ILE A 88 11.04 6.07 -0.45
CA ILE A 88 9.74 5.42 -0.40
C ILE A 88 9.54 4.82 0.99
N LEU A 89 8.43 5.18 1.64
CA LEU A 89 7.92 4.45 2.79
C LEU A 89 6.80 3.54 2.27
N SER A 90 6.91 2.24 2.48
CA SER A 90 5.93 1.26 1.97
C SER A 90 5.44 0.33 3.07
N TYR A 91 4.17 -0.02 3.01
CA TYR A 91 3.52 -0.85 4.00
C TYR A 91 2.61 -1.89 3.33
N ALA A 92 2.67 -3.12 3.81
CA ALA A 92 1.55 -4.05 3.66
C ALA A 92 0.50 -3.71 4.72
N VAL A 93 -0.74 -3.60 4.29
CA VAL A 93 -1.88 -3.19 5.09
C VAL A 93 -2.86 -4.35 5.15
N GLU A 94 -3.09 -4.86 6.35
CA GLU A 94 -4.11 -5.87 6.61
C GLU A 94 -5.30 -5.20 7.30
N LEU A 95 -6.44 -5.14 6.63
CA LEU A 95 -7.67 -4.60 7.22
C LEU A 95 -8.37 -5.66 8.08
N THR A 96 -8.54 -5.39 9.36
CA THR A 96 -9.10 -6.35 10.34
C THR A 96 -10.57 -6.10 10.65
N GLY A 97 -11.12 -4.95 10.26
CA GLY A 97 -12.55 -4.64 10.36
C GLY A 97 -12.83 -3.18 10.65
N THR A 98 -14.09 -2.86 10.92
CA THR A 98 -14.52 -1.51 11.31
C THR A 98 -15.06 -1.53 12.73
N GLN A 99 -14.51 -0.70 13.62
CA GLN A 99 -14.94 -0.58 15.01
C GLN A 99 -15.34 0.87 15.29
N GLY A 100 -16.61 1.11 15.65
CA GLY A 100 -17.09 2.46 15.97
C GLY A 100 -16.93 3.47 14.82
N GLY A 101 -17.03 3.01 13.57
CA GLY A 101 -16.80 3.84 12.37
C GLY A 101 -15.33 4.02 11.98
N THR A 102 -14.39 3.47 12.75
CA THR A 102 -12.95 3.52 12.46
C THR A 102 -12.51 2.25 11.74
N ILE A 103 -11.80 2.38 10.61
CA ILE A 103 -11.20 1.24 9.91
C ILE A 103 -9.95 0.80 10.68
N ARG A 104 -9.99 -0.42 11.21
CA ARG A 104 -8.92 -1.03 11.98
C ARG A 104 -8.10 -1.97 11.11
N GLY A 105 -6.81 -2.06 11.41
CA GLY A 105 -5.90 -2.92 10.67
C GLY A 105 -4.50 -2.94 11.24
N ASN A 106 -3.65 -3.69 10.56
CA ASN A 106 -2.24 -3.84 10.85
C ASN A 106 -1.41 -3.24 9.71
N LEU A 107 -0.33 -2.55 10.05
CA LEU A 107 0.64 -2.02 9.10
C LEU A 107 1.97 -2.73 9.30
N TYR A 108 2.47 -3.34 8.25
CA TYR A 108 3.78 -4.00 8.22
C TYR A 108 4.69 -3.17 7.31
N GLU A 109 5.69 -2.51 7.89
CA GLU A 109 6.66 -1.77 7.11
C GLU A 109 7.43 -2.74 6.19
N LEU A 110 7.55 -2.40 4.92
CA LEU A 110 8.27 -3.20 3.94
C LEU A 110 9.62 -2.57 3.66
N ASP A 111 10.66 -3.41 3.52
CA ASP A 111 11.86 -3.02 2.79
C ASP A 111 11.48 -2.96 1.31
N TYR A 112 11.17 -1.76 0.82
CA TYR A 112 10.67 -1.58 -0.55
C TYR A 112 11.63 -2.15 -1.61
N PRO A 113 12.96 -1.86 -1.58
CA PRO A 113 13.93 -2.47 -2.48
C PRO A 113 13.93 -4.00 -2.49
N GLN A 114 13.74 -4.64 -1.34
CA GLN A 114 13.62 -6.09 -1.27
C GLN A 114 12.25 -6.57 -1.79
N HIS A 115 11.18 -5.88 -1.42
CA HIS A 115 9.82 -6.27 -1.73
C HIS A 115 9.51 -6.21 -3.22
N PHE A 116 9.91 -5.15 -3.94
CA PHE A 116 9.63 -5.09 -5.39
C PHE A 116 10.35 -6.20 -6.16
N ARG A 117 11.56 -6.59 -5.75
CA ARG A 117 12.29 -7.72 -6.33
C ARG A 117 11.58 -9.04 -6.09
N HIS A 118 10.98 -9.20 -4.91
CA HIS A 118 10.13 -10.35 -4.62
C HIS A 118 8.88 -10.37 -5.53
N VAL A 119 8.20 -9.23 -5.69
CA VAL A 119 7.04 -9.11 -6.59
C VAL A 119 7.39 -9.54 -8.02
N ILE A 120 8.51 -9.06 -8.58
CA ILE A 120 8.96 -9.45 -9.93
C ILE A 120 9.21 -10.96 -9.99
N ALA A 121 9.96 -11.50 -9.03
CA ALA A 121 10.31 -12.92 -9.03
C ALA A 121 9.09 -13.85 -8.85
N GLU A 122 8.03 -13.41 -8.16
CA GLU A 122 6.80 -14.19 -8.05
C GLU A 122 5.91 -14.05 -9.29
N ALA A 123 5.82 -12.85 -9.89
CA ALA A 123 5.09 -12.63 -11.13
C ALA A 123 5.65 -13.48 -12.28
N GLU A 124 6.98 -13.55 -12.41
CA GLU A 124 7.66 -14.37 -13.43
C GLU A 124 7.43 -15.88 -13.28
N LYS A 125 7.12 -16.37 -12.07
CA LYS A 125 6.79 -17.79 -11.83
C LYS A 125 5.34 -18.14 -12.16
N ALA A 126 4.48 -17.14 -12.20
CA ALA A 126 3.04 -17.32 -12.43
C ALA A 126 2.69 -17.35 -13.93
N ASP A 127 3.63 -16.91 -14.79
CA ASP A 127 3.59 -17.02 -16.26
C ASP A 127 4.06 -18.40 -16.76
#